data_AF-A0A0F8BK67-F1
#
_entry.id   AF-A0A0F8BK67-F1
#
_cell.length_a   1.000
_cell.length_b   1.000
_cell.length_c   1.000
_cell.angle_alpha   90.00
_cell.angle_beta   90.00
_cell.angle_gamma   90.00
#
_symmetry.space_group_name_H-M   'P 1'
#
loop_
_entity.id
_entity.type
_entity.pdbx_description
1 polymer ?
#
loop_
_entity_poly.entity_id
_entity_poly.type
_entity_poly.pdbx_seq_one_letter_code
_entity_poly.pdbx_strand_id
1 'polypeptide(L)'
;MKLTTDSEVPVYTISGEDTARPLPDWLSRKRKRQLRQESEEGIELLQDFGFEEASQCLQISEDGEWLMSTGTYKPQIHTHYLQHLSLSYERHTDATNRRFVLLSPDARKSLHLQSDRSLNFHTAGGLHYATRIPRYGRDLKYDTRTTEALITSVGPNADGMGEVFRLNLEQGRFMKSLELDIGGQSTTSVDPVGLQGAIDAGSIDAMALAERSHGLQAYGTSLGTTEFWDPRSRTRAAILPLPKGASYSAYDKVGISCLEFDRSGLTLATGTTNGLVYLYDLRSPQPLLKKDQGNGWAIQKLIFLESSTESVRTTEGKVLSADKTIIKLWDRKDGAPWTHASSSVDINDVAWYPDSGMILTANEGPRQNIFFVPTLGPAPRWCTFLDSLVEDYADGSGAVTGGSSNQPAGQVYDNYKFVTLEELRTLQMAHLVGKTSLLRPYMHGYFVAQRLYDEARLITQPTLWEEQRTKMIRAKIEKDRESRIRGHKKALAAVKVNKRLAEKAATNDKKSAKLLGDDRFSKLFQDEEFAIDENSREFFAINPSAKVKFMATKAVAEEREEKQKKEEEARKPAVGKGGKMRAAVPIRHKSDGGGLAASAGEAPTQNMRRRKAPRG
;
A
#
# COMPACT_ATOMS: atom_id res chain seq x y z
N MET A 1 -6.41 3.28 8.92
CA MET A 1 -7.00 4.61 9.08
C MET A 1 -7.79 4.64 10.36
N LYS A 2 -7.62 5.67 11.18
CA LYS A 2 -8.33 5.86 12.44
C LYS A 2 -9.06 7.19 12.42
N LEU A 3 -10.33 7.17 12.82
CA LEU A 3 -11.15 8.36 12.95
C LEU A 3 -11.13 8.82 14.41
N THR A 4 -10.80 10.08 14.64
CA THR A 4 -10.95 10.76 15.93
C THR A 4 -12.09 11.77 15.82
N THR A 5 -13.13 11.60 16.66
CA THR A 5 -14.35 12.43 16.70
C THR A 5 -14.48 13.19 18.01
N ASP A 6 -13.37 13.70 18.55
CA ASP A 6 -13.39 14.44 19.82
C ASP A 6 -13.98 15.86 19.65
N SER A 7 -14.05 16.35 18.41
CA SER A 7 -14.72 17.60 18.01
C SER A 7 -15.85 17.35 17.02
N GLU A 8 -16.71 18.34 16.80
CA GLU A 8 -17.78 18.30 15.77
C GLU A 8 -17.23 17.98 14.37
N VAL A 9 -15.98 18.37 14.11
CA VAL A 9 -15.27 18.08 12.87
C VAL A 9 -14.45 16.78 13.01
N PRO A 10 -14.63 15.81 12.11
CA PRO A 10 -13.85 14.57 12.11
C PRO A 10 -12.42 14.78 11.60
N VAL A 11 -11.46 14.17 12.29
CA VAL A 11 -10.05 14.11 11.85
C VAL A 11 -9.68 12.66 11.59
N TYR A 12 -9.07 12.40 10.44
CA TYR A 12 -8.66 11.06 10.03
C TYR A 12 -7.14 10.94 10.10
N THR A 13 -6.66 9.98 10.88
CA THR A 13 -5.26 9.56 10.90
C THR A 13 -5.08 8.44 9.90
N ILE A 14 -4.39 8.73 8.79
CA ILE A 14 -4.21 7.78 7.69
C ILE A 14 -3.02 6.88 7.97
N SER A 15 -1.87 7.53 8.17
CA SER A 15 -0.62 6.92 8.59
C SER A 15 -0.30 7.42 10.00
N GLY A 16 0.25 6.54 10.83
CA GLY A 16 0.71 6.87 12.16
C GLY A 16 0.69 5.67 13.09
N GLU A 17 1.45 5.78 14.18
CA GLU A 17 1.43 4.74 15.21
C GLU A 17 0.28 4.93 16.19
N ASP A 18 -0.48 3.86 16.40
CA ASP A 18 -1.50 3.82 17.45
C ASP A 18 -0.89 3.72 18.86
N THR A 19 0.32 3.17 18.96
CA THR A 19 1.00 2.95 20.23
C THR A 19 2.26 3.78 20.34
N ALA A 20 2.43 4.48 21.47
CA ALA A 20 3.63 5.29 21.72
C ALA A 20 4.93 4.48 21.90
N ARG A 21 4.84 3.15 22.05
CA ARG A 21 5.97 2.23 22.22
C ARG A 21 5.79 1.02 21.32
N PRO A 22 6.19 1.10 20.04
CA PRO A 22 6.08 -0.02 19.14
C PRO A 22 7.04 -1.15 19.55
N LEU A 23 6.70 -2.37 19.11
CA LEU A 23 7.62 -3.49 19.20
C LEU A 23 8.81 -3.25 18.24
N PRO A 24 10.03 -3.70 18.58
CA PRO A 24 11.15 -3.65 17.66
C PRO A 24 10.81 -4.30 16.31
N ASP A 25 11.22 -3.68 15.21
CA ASP A 25 10.76 -4.04 13.86
C ASP A 25 11.16 -5.48 13.46
N TRP A 26 12.33 -5.95 13.87
CA TRP A 26 12.72 -7.35 13.63
C TRP A 26 11.78 -8.36 14.31
N LEU A 27 11.20 -8.00 15.47
CA LEU A 27 10.26 -8.84 16.20
C LEU A 27 8.85 -8.75 15.61
N SER A 28 8.42 -7.55 15.20
CA SER A 28 7.15 -7.35 14.51
C SER A 28 7.13 -8.13 13.19
N ARG A 29 8.20 -8.06 12.39
CA ARG A 29 8.39 -8.84 11.14
C ARG A 29 8.37 -10.34 11.41
N LYS A 30 9.05 -10.80 12.48
CA LYS A 30 9.05 -12.22 12.87
C LYS A 30 7.64 -12.71 13.23
N ARG A 31 6.87 -11.94 14.01
CA ARG A 31 5.48 -12.25 14.36
C ARG A 31 4.58 -12.23 13.13
N LYS A 32 4.69 -11.21 12.26
CA LYS A 32 3.93 -11.10 11.01
C LYS A 32 4.19 -12.27 10.07
N ARG A 33 5.45 -12.73 9.97
CA ARG A 33 5.80 -13.92 9.17
C ARG A 33 5.25 -15.22 9.75
N GLN A 34 5.09 -15.31 11.08
CA GLN A 34 4.50 -16.46 11.77
C GLN A 34 2.97 -16.48 11.63
N LEU A 35 2.33 -15.31 11.70
CA LEU A 35 0.90 -15.09 11.46
C LEU A 35 0.63 -15.07 9.95
N ARG A 36 0.75 -16.23 9.31
CA ARG A 36 0.66 -16.40 7.84
C ARG A 36 -0.67 -15.99 7.18
N GLN A 37 -1.69 -15.51 7.90
CA GLN A 37 -3.05 -15.41 7.32
C GLN A 37 -4.04 -14.38 7.88
N GLU A 38 -3.72 -13.57 8.89
CA GLU A 38 -4.67 -12.58 9.46
C GLU A 38 -3.95 -11.27 9.81
N SER A 39 -3.49 -10.55 8.80
CA SER A 39 -3.22 -9.13 8.99
C SER A 39 -3.88 -8.38 7.86
N GLU A 40 -4.97 -7.69 8.19
CA GLU A 40 -5.58 -6.69 7.34
C GLU A 40 -4.47 -5.76 6.82
N GLU A 41 -4.41 -5.60 5.51
CA GLU A 41 -3.42 -4.75 4.85
C GLU A 41 -3.69 -3.30 5.27
N GLY A 42 -2.94 -2.83 6.27
CA GLY A 42 -2.96 -1.42 6.66
C GLY A 42 -2.65 -0.55 5.44
N ILE A 43 -3.53 0.40 5.16
CA ILE A 43 -3.39 1.32 4.03
C ILE A 43 -2.21 2.26 4.32
N GLU A 44 -1.09 2.08 3.64
CA GLU A 44 0.03 3.02 3.61
C GLU A 44 -0.15 3.96 2.41
N LEU A 45 -0.36 5.25 2.67
CA LEU A 45 -0.56 6.25 1.60
C LEU A 45 0.72 6.49 0.79
N LEU A 46 1.83 6.65 1.51
CA LEU A 46 3.16 6.85 0.95
C LEU A 46 4.01 5.65 1.34
N GLN A 47 4.59 4.99 0.34
CA GLN A 47 5.49 3.88 0.56
C GLN A 47 6.74 4.36 1.32
N ASP A 48 7.11 3.61 2.36
CA ASP A 48 8.29 3.88 3.21
C ASP A 48 8.27 5.31 3.78
N PHE A 49 7.09 5.75 4.23
CA PHE A 49 6.91 7.03 4.92
C PHE A 49 7.18 6.89 6.42
N GLY A 50 8.45 6.72 6.76
CA GLY A 50 8.91 6.54 8.14
C GLY A 50 10.42 6.37 8.24
N PHE A 51 10.94 6.54 9.45
CA PHE A 51 12.33 6.27 9.83
C PHE A 51 12.37 5.14 10.85
N GLU A 52 13.55 4.63 11.19
CA GLU A 52 13.65 3.52 12.15
C GLU A 52 13.43 3.96 13.61
N GLU A 53 13.81 5.20 13.95
CA GLU A 53 13.69 5.76 15.30
C GLU A 53 12.72 6.94 15.31
N ALA A 54 13.14 8.08 14.77
CA ALA A 54 12.41 9.32 14.84
C ALA A 54 12.67 10.21 13.62
N SER A 55 11.77 11.17 13.42
CA SER A 55 11.88 12.21 12.41
C SER A 55 11.95 13.60 13.03
N GLN A 56 12.75 14.48 12.42
CA GLN A 56 13.03 15.81 12.95
C GLN A 56 12.23 16.91 12.24
N CYS A 57 12.32 16.98 10.92
CA CYS A 57 11.73 18.04 10.12
C CYS A 57 11.12 17.48 8.85
N LEU A 58 10.13 18.20 8.32
CA LEU A 58 9.57 17.92 7.01
C LEU A 58 9.16 19.21 6.33
N GLN A 59 9.25 19.22 5.01
CA GLN A 59 8.83 20.35 4.19
C GLN A 59 8.33 19.84 2.85
N ILE A 60 7.23 20.42 2.39
CA ILE A 60 6.64 20.18 1.08
C ILE A 60 7.22 21.22 0.11
N SER A 61 7.52 20.80 -1.11
CA SER A 61 7.88 21.70 -2.21
C SER A 61 6.81 22.75 -2.48
N GLU A 62 7.21 23.91 -2.98
CA GLU A 62 6.26 24.94 -3.42
C GLU A 62 5.33 24.45 -4.54
N ASP A 63 5.86 23.59 -5.43
CA ASP A 63 5.10 22.96 -6.50
C ASP A 63 4.11 21.89 -6.00
N GLY A 64 4.24 21.47 -4.73
CA GLY A 64 3.37 20.46 -4.12
C GLY A 64 3.55 19.03 -4.65
N GLU A 65 4.63 18.73 -5.37
CA GLU A 65 4.91 17.39 -5.91
C GLU A 65 5.93 16.58 -5.08
N TRP A 66 6.75 17.26 -4.28
CA TRP A 66 7.81 16.66 -3.50
C TRP A 66 7.58 16.87 -2.01
N LEU A 67 7.91 15.85 -1.24
CA LEU A 67 7.99 15.93 0.21
C LEU A 67 9.38 15.49 0.64
N MET A 68 10.05 16.32 1.43
CA MET A 68 11.34 15.98 2.02
C MET A 68 11.16 15.84 3.52
N SER A 69 11.73 14.78 4.10
CA SER A 69 11.75 14.55 5.55
C SER A 69 13.14 14.13 6.00
N THR A 70 13.47 14.40 7.26
CA THR A 70 14.79 14.07 7.84
C THR A 70 14.66 13.20 9.07
N GLY A 71 15.46 12.13 9.14
CA GLY A 71 15.48 11.15 10.23
C GLY A 71 16.69 11.25 11.16
N THR A 72 16.60 10.57 12.31
CA THR A 72 17.65 10.55 13.36
C THR A 72 18.64 9.40 13.20
N TYR A 73 18.14 8.16 13.07
CA TYR A 73 18.99 6.97 13.00
C TYR A 73 19.66 6.84 11.64
N LYS A 74 21.00 6.74 11.66
CA LYS A 74 21.88 6.97 10.52
C LYS A 74 21.40 8.22 9.77
N PRO A 75 21.72 9.43 10.28
CA PRO A 75 21.08 10.68 9.87
C PRO A 75 20.84 10.69 8.36
N GLN A 76 19.57 10.80 7.97
CA GLN A 76 19.16 10.56 6.60
C GLN A 76 18.06 11.51 6.16
N ILE A 77 18.03 11.76 4.86
CA ILE A 77 17.07 12.58 4.15
C ILE A 77 16.27 11.65 3.26
N HIS A 78 14.98 11.56 3.51
CA HIS A 78 14.02 10.91 2.61
C HIS A 78 13.38 11.97 1.74
N THR A 79 13.28 11.68 0.45
CA THR A 79 12.56 12.55 -0.50
C THR A 79 11.55 11.70 -1.24
N HIS A 80 10.28 11.96 -0.97
CA HIS A 80 9.15 11.27 -1.58
C HIS A 80 8.63 12.07 -2.76
N TYR A 81 8.37 11.38 -3.87
CA TYR A 81 7.67 11.96 -5.00
C TYR A 81 6.18 11.63 -4.89
N LEU A 82 5.37 12.65 -4.64
CA LEU A 82 3.99 12.49 -4.23
C LEU A 82 3.11 11.90 -5.33
N GLN A 83 3.38 12.21 -6.61
CA GLN A 83 2.61 11.63 -7.73
C GLN A 83 2.82 10.12 -7.88
N HIS A 84 4.00 9.59 -7.51
CA HIS A 84 4.29 8.15 -7.55
C HIS A 84 4.08 7.46 -6.19
N LEU A 85 3.60 8.18 -5.17
CA LEU A 85 3.35 7.65 -3.82
C LEU A 85 4.54 6.90 -3.18
N SER A 86 5.77 7.21 -3.58
CA SER A 86 6.95 6.41 -3.24
C SER A 86 8.16 7.26 -2.92
N LEU A 87 9.09 6.66 -2.18
CA LEU A 87 10.41 7.22 -1.91
C LEU A 87 11.20 7.32 -3.22
N SER A 88 11.60 8.53 -3.59
CA SER A 88 12.43 8.76 -4.77
C SER A 88 13.89 8.44 -4.49
N TYR A 89 14.41 8.96 -3.37
CA TYR A 89 15.74 8.63 -2.89
C TYR A 89 15.86 8.82 -1.38
N GLU A 90 16.83 8.10 -0.83
CA GLU A 90 17.34 8.26 0.53
C GLU A 90 18.81 8.67 0.46
N ARG A 91 19.21 9.63 1.29
CA ARG A 91 20.61 10.03 1.42
C ARG A 91 20.98 10.11 2.88
N HIS A 92 22.17 9.64 3.20
CA HIS A 92 22.73 9.76 4.53
C HIS A 92 23.56 11.03 4.66
N THR A 93 23.53 11.63 5.85
CA THR A 93 24.31 12.79 6.26
C THR A 93 25.18 12.45 7.46
N ASP A 94 26.25 13.22 7.66
CA ASP A 94 27.21 12.94 8.74
C ASP A 94 26.64 13.23 10.14
N ALA A 95 25.84 14.30 10.24
CA ALA A 95 25.17 14.71 11.46
C ALA A 95 23.64 14.82 11.28
N THR A 96 22.92 14.84 12.40
CA THR A 96 21.46 15.03 12.43
C THR A 96 21.09 16.44 11.97
N ASN A 97 20.05 16.52 11.15
CA ASN A 97 19.52 17.79 10.69
C ASN A 97 18.61 18.42 11.75
N ARG A 98 18.78 19.72 11.98
CA ARG A 98 17.97 20.50 12.92
C ARG A 98 16.81 21.21 12.22
N ARG A 99 17.09 21.85 11.07
CA ARG A 99 16.12 22.51 10.18
C ARG A 99 16.68 22.45 8.76
N PHE A 100 15.82 22.39 7.76
CA PHE A 100 16.24 22.51 6.36
C PHE A 100 15.22 23.36 5.59
N VAL A 101 15.67 23.89 4.45
CA VAL A 101 14.85 24.68 3.54
C VAL A 101 15.11 24.22 2.11
N LEU A 102 14.04 24.03 1.35
CA LEU A 102 14.11 23.86 -0.11
C LEU A 102 14.43 25.21 -0.76
N LEU A 103 15.46 25.25 -1.61
CA LEU A 103 15.90 26.48 -2.30
C LEU A 103 15.31 26.63 -3.71
N SER A 104 14.80 25.53 -4.25
CA SER A 104 14.15 25.46 -5.55
C SER A 104 12.68 25.14 -5.32
N PRO A 105 11.77 25.50 -6.24
CA PRO A 105 10.38 25.04 -6.19
C PRO A 105 10.32 23.50 -6.07
N ASP A 106 11.20 22.80 -6.80
CA ASP A 106 11.51 21.38 -6.67
C ASP A 106 12.40 20.99 -5.48
N ALA A 107 12.41 19.70 -5.13
CA ALA A 107 13.39 19.09 -4.20
C ALA A 107 14.85 19.01 -4.70
N ARG A 108 15.18 19.59 -5.86
CA ARG A 108 16.52 19.48 -6.49
C ARG A 108 17.62 20.17 -5.70
N LYS A 109 17.31 21.27 -5.00
CA LYS A 109 18.27 22.05 -4.22
C LYS A 109 17.72 22.26 -2.82
N SER A 110 18.48 21.87 -1.82
CA SER A 110 18.10 22.03 -0.42
C SER A 110 19.30 22.45 0.44
N LEU A 111 19.01 23.25 1.46
CA LEU A 111 19.98 23.72 2.44
C LEU A 111 19.61 23.14 3.80
N HIS A 112 20.54 22.45 4.44
CA HIS A 112 20.33 21.75 5.70
C HIS A 112 21.23 22.35 6.77
N LEU A 113 20.63 22.75 7.90
CA LEU A 113 21.34 23.13 9.12
C LEU A 113 21.52 21.89 9.98
N GLN A 114 22.77 21.50 10.18
CA GLN A 114 23.11 20.32 10.98
C GLN A 114 23.41 20.69 12.43
N SER A 115 23.34 19.68 13.31
CA SER A 115 23.63 19.83 14.74
C SER A 115 25.09 20.17 15.05
N ASP A 116 26.03 19.86 14.15
CA ASP A 116 27.49 20.04 14.34
C ASP A 116 28.03 21.42 13.88
N ARG A 117 27.11 22.38 13.64
CA ARG A 117 27.35 23.73 13.09
C ARG A 117 27.74 23.75 11.62
N SER A 118 27.54 22.67 10.89
CA SER A 118 27.67 22.66 9.45
C SER A 118 26.34 23.03 8.76
N LEU A 119 26.47 23.65 7.60
CA LEU A 119 25.41 23.86 6.62
C LEU A 119 25.75 23.03 5.40
N ASN A 120 24.85 22.12 5.04
CA ASN A 120 25.02 21.24 3.91
C ASN A 120 24.14 21.70 2.75
N PHE A 121 24.80 21.94 1.62
CA PHE A 121 24.16 22.25 0.34
C PHE A 121 23.98 20.95 -0.43
N HIS A 122 22.74 20.53 -0.60
CA HIS A 122 22.39 19.35 -1.39
C HIS A 122 21.86 19.76 -2.76
N THR A 123 22.28 19.01 -3.77
CA THR A 123 21.76 19.08 -5.15
C THR A 123 21.19 17.72 -5.54
N ALA A 124 20.61 17.58 -6.73
CA ALA A 124 20.17 16.28 -7.24
C ALA A 124 21.29 15.21 -7.27
N GLY A 125 22.56 15.63 -7.43
CA GLY A 125 23.71 14.72 -7.46
C GLY A 125 24.27 14.30 -6.09
N GLY A 126 23.79 14.87 -4.98
CA GLY A 126 24.31 14.58 -3.64
C GLY A 126 24.66 15.83 -2.85
N LEU A 127 25.65 15.71 -1.95
CA LEU A 127 26.23 16.84 -1.23
C LEU A 127 27.13 17.64 -2.18
N HIS A 128 26.77 18.90 -2.42
CA HIS A 128 27.55 19.80 -3.27
C HIS A 128 28.64 20.51 -2.46
N TYR A 129 28.29 21.04 -1.29
CA TYR A 129 29.24 21.77 -0.45
C TYR A 129 28.80 21.76 1.02
N ALA A 130 29.76 21.87 1.93
CA ALA A 130 29.54 22.01 3.36
C ALA A 130 30.28 23.25 3.87
N THR A 131 29.55 24.22 4.44
CA THR A 131 30.13 25.38 5.15
C THR A 131 29.95 25.24 6.63
N ARG A 132 30.87 25.77 7.44
CA ARG A 132 30.70 25.81 8.90
C ARG A 132 30.30 27.21 9.39
N ILE A 133 29.42 27.26 10.38
CA ILE A 133 29.01 28.47 11.09
C ILE A 133 29.80 28.59 12.42
N PRO A 134 30.16 29.81 12.87
CA PRO A 134 30.88 30.00 14.13
C PRO A 134 30.14 29.47 15.39
N ARG A 135 28.82 29.65 15.45
CA ARG A 135 27.96 29.26 16.58
C ARG A 135 26.92 28.21 16.18
N TYR A 136 26.31 27.58 17.18
CA TYR A 136 25.17 26.68 16.96
C TYR A 136 23.97 27.44 16.41
N GLY A 137 23.43 26.94 15.30
CA GLY A 137 22.21 27.46 14.70
C GLY A 137 20.96 26.87 15.35
N ARG A 138 19.87 27.64 15.42
CA ARG A 138 18.56 27.16 15.91
C ARG A 138 17.55 26.99 14.79
N ASP A 139 17.41 28.02 13.96
CA ASP A 139 16.45 28.07 12.85
C ASP A 139 17.13 28.54 11.56
N LEU A 140 16.53 28.18 10.43
CA LEU A 140 17.05 28.42 9.08
C LEU A 140 15.89 28.85 8.16
N LYS A 141 16.05 29.98 7.49
CA LYS A 141 15.14 30.47 6.43
C LYS A 141 15.95 31.01 5.27
N TYR A 142 15.36 30.96 4.09
CA TYR A 142 15.95 31.48 2.86
C TYR A 142 15.09 32.64 2.34
N ASP A 143 15.70 33.79 2.05
CA ASP A 143 15.02 34.89 1.39
C ASP A 143 15.29 34.84 -0.12
N THR A 144 14.25 34.52 -0.89
CA THR A 144 14.34 34.38 -2.35
C THR A 144 14.67 35.69 -3.05
N ARG A 145 14.29 36.84 -2.48
CA ARG A 145 14.51 38.16 -3.12
C ARG A 145 15.94 38.67 -2.98
N THR A 146 16.56 38.42 -1.82
CA THR A 146 17.96 38.81 -1.57
C THR A 146 18.94 37.67 -1.83
N THR A 147 18.44 36.43 -2.02
CA THR A 147 19.22 35.19 -2.17
C THR A 147 20.13 34.92 -0.97
N GLU A 148 19.68 35.30 0.23
CA GLU A 148 20.42 35.11 1.47
C GLU A 148 19.77 34.00 2.31
N ALA A 149 20.60 33.05 2.77
CA ALA A 149 20.25 32.13 3.84
C ALA A 149 20.52 32.79 5.18
N LEU A 150 19.47 32.89 5.99
CA LEU A 150 19.49 33.49 7.31
C LEU A 150 19.54 32.36 8.33
N ILE A 151 20.51 32.40 9.25
CA ILE A 151 20.66 31.40 10.30
C ILE A 151 20.66 32.09 11.66
N THR A 152 19.71 31.74 12.50
CA THR A 152 19.66 32.23 13.88
C THR A 152 20.66 31.45 14.73
N SER A 153 21.31 32.12 15.68
CA SER A 153 22.35 31.47 16.50
C SER A 153 22.09 31.54 17.99
N VAL A 154 22.81 30.68 18.73
CA VAL A 154 22.85 30.65 20.18
C VAL A 154 24.04 31.43 20.71
N GLY A 155 23.82 32.14 21.81
CA GLY A 155 24.85 32.77 22.61
C GLY A 155 25.22 34.17 22.12
N PRO A 156 25.78 35.00 23.03
CA PRO A 156 26.12 36.38 22.73
C PRO A 156 27.51 36.52 22.10
N ASN A 157 27.69 37.57 21.32
CA ASN A 157 28.94 38.10 20.80
C ASN A 157 29.86 38.67 21.87
N ALA A 158 31.05 39.08 21.43
CA ALA A 158 31.95 39.89 22.21
C ALA A 158 31.25 41.14 22.78
N ASP A 159 30.30 41.72 22.04
CA ASP A 159 29.53 42.90 22.45
C ASP A 159 28.29 42.56 23.29
N GLY A 160 28.05 41.28 23.63
CA GLY A 160 26.88 40.84 24.40
C GLY A 160 25.60 40.64 23.59
N MET A 161 25.61 40.93 22.29
CA MET A 161 24.45 40.82 21.39
C MET A 161 24.40 39.46 20.67
N GLY A 162 23.21 39.02 20.29
CA GLY A 162 23.00 37.84 19.44
C GLY A 162 23.34 38.05 17.98
N GLU A 163 23.76 37.00 17.28
CA GLU A 163 23.99 37.07 15.83
C GLU A 163 22.98 36.28 15.03
N VAL A 164 22.53 36.88 13.92
CA VAL A 164 21.98 36.13 12.78
C VAL A 164 23.02 36.12 11.68
N PHE A 165 23.49 34.93 11.32
CA PHE A 165 24.43 34.77 10.22
C PHE A 165 23.68 34.86 8.89
N ARG A 166 24.23 35.64 7.98
CA ARG A 166 23.68 35.86 6.65
C ARG A 166 24.65 35.30 5.62
N LEU A 167 24.25 34.25 4.93
CA LEU A 167 25.05 33.64 3.87
C LEU A 167 24.40 33.96 2.53
N ASN A 168 25.02 34.82 1.74
CA ASN A 168 24.52 35.15 0.41
C ASN A 168 24.92 34.04 -0.57
N LEU A 169 23.93 33.41 -1.20
CA LEU A 169 24.14 32.26 -2.09
C LEU A 169 24.58 32.66 -3.49
N GLU A 170 24.27 33.88 -3.93
CA GLU A 170 24.76 34.43 -5.21
C GLU A 170 26.25 34.77 -5.11
N GLN A 171 26.67 35.41 -4.02
CA GLN A 171 28.06 35.83 -3.81
C GLN A 171 28.92 34.74 -3.16
N GLY A 172 28.32 33.72 -2.55
CA GLY A 172 29.02 32.64 -1.86
C GLY A 172 29.81 33.09 -0.61
N ARG A 173 29.40 34.19 0.03
CA ARG A 173 30.10 34.74 1.21
C ARG A 173 29.15 35.05 2.36
N PHE A 174 29.68 34.99 3.57
CA PHE A 174 29.00 35.52 4.74
C PHE A 174 28.98 37.06 4.67
N MET A 175 27.78 37.62 4.77
CA MET A 175 27.56 39.04 4.95
C MET A 175 27.70 39.41 6.42
N LYS A 176 27.70 40.71 6.73
CA LYS A 176 27.69 41.18 8.13
C LYS A 176 26.48 40.57 8.85
N SER A 177 26.73 39.93 10.00
CA SER A 177 25.70 39.41 10.88
C SER A 177 24.76 40.53 11.36
N LEU A 178 23.50 40.18 11.59
CA LEU A 178 22.58 41.09 12.29
C LEU A 178 22.80 40.91 13.79
N GLU A 179 22.84 42.02 14.52
CA GLU A 179 23.09 42.06 15.95
C GLU A 179 21.76 42.30 16.69
N LEU A 180 21.27 41.29 17.41
CA LEU A 180 19.99 41.33 18.12
C LEU A 180 20.18 41.35 19.63
N ASP A 181 19.23 41.94 20.36
CA ASP A 181 19.28 41.90 21.81
C ASP A 181 18.77 40.55 22.34
N ILE A 182 19.64 39.79 23.01
CA ILE A 182 19.27 38.57 23.73
C ILE A 182 19.52 38.67 25.25
N GLY A 183 19.72 39.88 25.76
CA GLY A 183 19.84 40.14 27.20
C GLY A 183 21.22 39.86 27.76
N GLY A 184 22.24 39.88 26.90
CA GLY A 184 23.63 39.77 27.30
C GLY A 184 24.09 38.35 27.64
N GLN A 185 25.19 38.30 28.37
CA GLN A 185 25.79 37.06 28.86
C GLN A 185 25.06 36.58 30.12
N SER A 186 25.10 35.26 30.34
CA SER A 186 24.55 34.61 31.53
C SER A 186 24.91 35.38 32.82
N THR A 187 23.91 35.64 33.65
CA THR A 187 24.10 36.24 34.98
C THR A 187 24.56 35.24 36.04
N THR A 188 24.54 33.93 35.74
CA THR A 188 24.64 32.86 36.74
C THR A 188 26.00 32.16 36.74
N SER A 189 26.66 32.07 35.58
CA SER A 189 27.99 31.46 35.47
C SER A 189 29.10 32.41 35.92
N VAL A 190 29.91 31.93 36.88
CA VAL A 190 31.09 32.62 37.44
C VAL A 190 32.33 32.42 36.55
N ASP A 191 32.32 31.38 35.72
CA ASP A 191 33.43 31.05 34.82
C ASP A 191 33.42 31.88 33.53
N PRO A 192 34.60 32.14 32.92
CA PRO A 192 34.67 32.78 31.62
C PRO A 192 33.93 31.92 30.59
N VAL A 193 32.78 32.41 30.16
CA VAL A 193 31.92 31.71 29.23
C VAL A 193 32.64 31.59 27.89
N GLY A 194 32.74 30.37 27.37
CA GLY A 194 33.31 30.12 26.05
C GLY A 194 32.48 30.78 24.93
N LEU A 195 33.01 30.73 23.70
CA LEU A 195 32.39 31.35 22.52
C LEU A 195 30.91 30.96 22.32
N GLN A 196 30.48 29.78 22.77
CA GLN A 196 29.12 29.27 22.56
C GLN A 196 28.08 29.76 23.59
N GLY A 197 28.50 30.49 24.62
CA GLY A 197 27.61 30.87 25.71
C GLY A 197 27.54 29.82 26.83
N ALA A 198 26.85 30.19 27.91
CA ALA A 198 26.54 29.33 29.05
C ALA A 198 25.22 28.58 28.81
N ILE A 199 24.83 27.72 29.77
CA ILE A 199 23.59 26.94 29.68
C ILE A 199 22.35 27.85 29.63
N ASP A 200 22.40 28.99 30.32
CA ASP A 200 21.36 30.04 30.39
C ASP A 200 21.66 31.23 29.46
N ALA A 201 22.59 31.08 28.50
CA ALA A 201 22.82 32.12 27.51
C ALA A 201 21.59 32.32 26.62
N GLY A 202 21.35 33.58 26.25
CA GLY A 202 20.29 33.92 25.32
C GLY A 202 20.47 33.23 23.96
N SER A 203 19.36 32.84 23.35
CA SER A 203 19.30 32.37 21.97
C SER A 203 18.26 33.14 21.13
N ILE A 204 18.45 33.11 19.82
CA ILE A 204 17.40 33.47 18.85
C ILE A 204 16.80 32.16 18.36
N ASP A 205 15.61 31.83 18.85
CA ASP A 205 15.02 30.50 18.69
C ASP A 205 14.20 30.35 17.40
N ALA A 206 13.55 31.44 16.97
CA ALA A 206 12.64 31.43 15.83
C ALA A 206 12.93 32.55 14.85
N MET A 207 12.64 32.30 13.57
CA MET A 207 12.65 33.30 12.54
C MET A 207 11.45 33.14 11.60
N ALA A 208 10.85 34.27 11.22
CA ALA A 208 9.85 34.34 10.16
C ALA A 208 10.26 35.36 9.10
N LEU A 209 9.94 35.03 7.85
CA LEU A 209 10.17 35.91 6.71
C LEU A 209 8.82 36.16 6.03
N ALA A 210 8.47 37.44 5.83
CA ALA A 210 7.30 37.82 5.06
C ALA A 210 7.57 37.75 3.54
N GLU A 211 7.90 36.57 3.04
CA GLU A 211 8.39 36.36 1.68
C GLU A 211 7.40 36.81 0.59
N ARG A 212 6.13 36.45 0.75
CA ARG A 212 5.06 36.70 -0.24
C ARG A 212 4.56 38.15 -0.28
N SER A 213 5.00 39.00 0.65
CA SER A 213 4.50 40.38 0.77
C SER A 213 5.65 41.39 0.75
N HIS A 214 5.97 41.96 1.91
CA HIS A 214 6.86 43.10 2.04
C HIS A 214 8.30 42.70 2.37
N GLY A 215 8.51 41.50 2.91
CA GLY A 215 9.84 40.95 3.12
C GLY A 215 10.52 41.26 4.43
N LEU A 216 9.77 41.72 5.42
CA LEU A 216 10.29 41.93 6.75
C LEU A 216 10.74 40.61 7.36
N GLN A 217 11.85 40.67 8.06
CA GLN A 217 12.41 39.56 8.81
C GLN A 217 12.03 39.77 10.28
N ALA A 218 11.40 38.78 10.89
CA ALA A 218 11.10 38.77 12.31
C ALA A 218 11.93 37.69 13.01
N TYR A 219 12.54 38.06 14.13
CA TYR A 219 13.36 37.17 14.93
C TYR A 219 12.80 37.09 16.35
N GLY A 220 12.60 35.86 16.83
CA GLY A 220 12.10 35.57 18.16
C GLY A 220 13.26 35.24 19.09
N THR A 221 13.38 35.99 20.18
CA THR A 221 14.44 35.80 21.16
C THR A 221 13.96 35.02 22.37
N SER A 222 14.90 34.41 23.08
CA SER A 222 14.65 33.75 24.37
C SER A 222 14.23 34.72 25.48
N LEU A 223 14.39 36.03 25.30
CA LEU A 223 13.90 37.06 26.22
C LEU A 223 12.39 37.29 26.12
N GLY A 224 11.74 36.75 25.09
CA GLY A 224 10.36 37.09 24.80
C GLY A 224 10.22 38.45 24.10
N THR A 225 11.23 38.86 23.34
CA THR A 225 11.12 39.99 22.40
C THR A 225 11.12 39.48 20.97
N THR A 226 10.27 40.07 20.13
CA THR A 226 10.32 39.89 18.68
C THR A 226 10.98 41.12 18.07
N GLU A 227 12.10 40.93 17.39
CA GLU A 227 12.77 42.03 16.67
C GLU A 227 12.48 41.94 15.17
N PHE A 228 12.11 43.08 14.59
CA PHE A 228 11.86 43.21 13.16
C PHE A 228 13.02 43.90 12.47
N TRP A 229 13.43 43.35 11.33
CA TRP A 229 14.52 43.82 10.51
C TRP A 229 14.05 43.95 9.07
N ASP A 230 14.37 45.07 8.45
CA ASP A 230 14.15 45.24 7.02
C ASP A 230 15.45 44.89 6.25
N PRO A 231 15.40 43.93 5.30
CA PRO A 231 16.58 43.51 4.55
C PRO A 231 17.24 44.64 3.75
N ARG A 232 16.47 45.67 3.35
CA ARG A 232 16.98 46.78 2.52
C ARG A 232 17.77 47.77 3.36
N SER A 233 17.21 48.20 4.48
CA SER A 233 17.88 49.12 5.41
C SER A 233 18.98 48.45 6.23
N ARG A 234 18.91 47.12 6.44
CA ARG A 234 19.86 46.35 7.25
C ARG A 234 20.00 46.89 8.68
N THR A 235 18.94 47.52 9.16
CA THR A 235 18.82 48.06 10.50
C THR A 235 17.56 47.52 11.13
N ARG A 236 17.56 47.41 12.46
CA ARG A 236 16.38 47.03 13.22
C ARG A 236 15.27 48.08 13.03
N ALA A 237 14.11 47.63 12.57
CA ALA A 237 12.94 48.47 12.35
C ALA A 237 12.12 48.68 13.64
N ALA A 238 11.85 47.60 14.38
CA ALA A 238 11.05 47.65 15.61
C ALA A 238 11.37 46.49 16.55
N ILE A 239 11.02 46.67 17.83
CA ILE A 239 11.03 45.62 18.85
C ILE A 239 9.61 45.52 19.41
N LEU A 240 9.05 44.33 19.41
CA LEU A 240 7.77 44.03 20.02
C LEU A 240 8.00 43.14 21.25
N PRO A 241 7.78 43.68 22.47
CA PRO A 241 7.89 42.92 23.70
C PRO A 241 6.66 42.04 23.96
N LEU A 242 6.83 41.01 24.77
CA LEU A 242 5.71 40.18 25.23
C LEU A 242 4.63 41.00 25.98
N PRO A 243 3.34 40.66 25.82
CA PRO A 243 2.26 41.37 26.51
C PRO A 243 2.35 41.20 28.03
N LYS A 244 1.87 42.21 28.76
CA LYS A 244 1.77 42.14 30.23
C LYS A 244 0.86 40.97 30.63
N GLY A 245 1.35 40.08 31.50
CA GLY A 245 0.63 38.87 31.92
C GLY A 245 0.82 37.64 31.02
N ALA A 246 1.82 37.67 30.12
CA ALA A 246 2.28 36.49 29.38
C ALA A 246 3.12 35.53 30.23
N SER A 247 3.87 36.09 31.19
CA SER A 247 4.60 35.30 32.18
C SER A 247 3.76 35.12 33.44
N TYR A 248 3.64 33.87 33.90
CA TYR A 248 2.90 33.52 35.12
C TYR A 248 3.66 33.89 36.40
N SER A 249 4.98 34.03 36.32
CA SER A 249 5.87 34.32 37.44
C SER A 249 7.07 35.14 36.97
N ALA A 250 7.56 36.09 37.77
CA ALA A 250 8.73 36.90 37.42
C ALA A 250 10.01 36.07 37.14
N TYR A 251 10.05 34.81 37.61
CA TYR A 251 11.16 33.88 37.41
C TYR A 251 11.02 33.01 36.15
N ASP A 252 9.86 33.01 35.50
CA ASP A 252 9.60 32.20 34.31
C ASP A 252 9.99 33.01 33.06
N LYS A 253 11.14 32.67 32.48
CA LYS A 253 11.65 33.26 31.24
C LYS A 253 10.87 32.69 30.06
N VAL A 254 9.88 33.44 29.60
CA VAL A 254 9.07 33.06 28.44
C VAL A 254 9.75 33.53 27.16
N GLY A 255 10.32 32.59 26.42
CA GLY A 255 10.90 32.84 25.11
C GLY A 255 9.85 32.75 23.99
N ILE A 256 10.20 33.27 22.81
CA ILE A 256 9.41 33.07 21.59
C ILE A 256 9.99 31.87 20.84
N SER A 257 9.20 30.79 20.74
CA SER A 257 9.63 29.52 20.14
C SER A 257 9.30 29.39 18.66
N CYS A 258 8.28 30.10 18.17
CA CYS A 258 7.93 30.10 16.75
C CYS A 258 7.30 31.44 16.33
N LEU A 259 7.47 31.75 15.05
CA LEU A 259 6.94 32.94 14.39
C LEU A 259 6.44 32.54 13.02
N GLU A 260 5.34 33.15 12.59
CA GLU A 260 4.85 33.01 11.22
C GLU A 260 4.15 34.31 10.80
N PHE A 261 4.40 34.73 9.55
CA PHE A 261 3.66 35.83 8.94
C PHE A 261 2.47 35.30 8.17
N ASP A 262 1.38 36.05 8.21
CA ASP A 262 0.27 35.83 7.30
C ASP A 262 0.68 36.14 5.85
N ARG A 263 -0.03 35.57 4.87
CA ARG A 263 0.20 35.83 3.44
C ARG A 263 0.07 37.30 3.10
N SER A 264 -0.88 38.00 3.74
CA SER A 264 -1.04 39.46 3.60
C SER A 264 0.16 40.25 4.13
N GLY A 265 0.94 39.67 5.05
CA GLY A 265 2.06 40.31 5.73
C GLY A 265 1.66 41.30 6.82
N LEU A 266 0.37 41.52 7.07
CA LEU A 266 -0.09 42.47 8.08
C LEU A 266 -0.18 41.84 9.47
N THR A 267 -0.59 40.58 9.57
CA THR A 267 -0.65 39.90 10.87
C THR A 267 0.54 38.98 11.09
N LEU A 268 1.03 38.99 12.32
CA LEU A 268 2.08 38.12 12.81
C LEU A 268 1.51 37.19 13.88
N ALA A 269 1.80 35.90 13.78
CA ALA A 269 1.57 34.96 14.87
C ALA A 269 2.89 34.73 15.62
N THR A 270 2.86 34.84 16.94
CA THR A 270 3.99 34.53 17.81
C THR A 270 3.60 33.42 18.78
N GLY A 271 4.40 32.36 18.81
CA GLY A 271 4.24 31.28 19.78
C GLY A 271 5.31 31.36 20.85
N THR A 272 4.88 31.18 22.09
CA THR A 272 5.76 31.20 23.26
C THR A 272 6.15 29.78 23.70
N THR A 273 7.21 29.71 24.50
CA THR A 273 7.65 28.48 25.17
C THR A 273 6.63 27.90 26.14
N ASN A 274 5.65 28.70 26.59
CA ASN A 274 4.64 28.31 27.58
C ASN A 274 3.33 27.82 26.96
N GLY A 275 3.26 27.66 25.64
CA GLY A 275 2.03 27.20 24.97
C GLY A 275 1.02 28.30 24.64
N LEU A 276 1.40 29.57 24.79
CA LEU A 276 0.56 30.72 24.45
C LEU A 276 0.88 31.22 23.05
N VAL A 277 -0.15 31.36 22.22
CA VAL A 277 -0.10 31.98 20.90
C VAL A 277 -0.67 33.40 21.00
N TYR A 278 0.03 34.36 20.40
CA TYR A 278 -0.45 35.72 20.24
C TYR A 278 -0.54 36.06 18.75
N LEU A 279 -1.66 36.65 18.35
CA LEU A 279 -1.80 37.29 17.05
C LEU A 279 -1.62 38.80 17.20
N TYR A 280 -0.79 39.38 16.36
CA TYR A 280 -0.56 40.81 16.28
C TYR A 280 -0.91 41.33 14.89
N ASP A 281 -1.37 42.57 14.83
CA ASP A 281 -1.24 43.39 13.62
C ASP A 281 0.10 44.12 13.70
N LEU A 282 0.87 44.13 12.61
CA LEU A 282 2.16 44.81 12.51
C LEU A 282 2.09 46.29 12.89
N ARG A 283 0.91 46.90 12.76
CA ARG A 283 0.67 48.32 13.08
C ARG A 283 0.46 48.59 14.57
N SER A 284 0.11 47.57 15.35
CA SER A 284 -0.25 47.73 16.77
C SER A 284 0.60 46.85 17.67
N PRO A 285 1.19 47.39 18.75
CA PRO A 285 1.97 46.59 19.70
C PRO A 285 1.10 45.73 20.63
N GLN A 286 -0.23 45.91 20.61
CA GLN A 286 -1.16 45.12 21.40
C GLN A 286 -1.58 43.86 20.62
N PRO A 287 -1.66 42.69 21.28
CA PRO A 287 -2.13 41.49 20.60
C PRO A 287 -3.62 41.63 20.29
N LEU A 288 -4.01 41.25 19.07
CA LEU A 288 -5.40 41.11 18.66
C LEU A 288 -6.08 39.95 19.39
N LEU A 289 -5.36 38.83 19.51
CA LEU A 289 -5.89 37.61 20.08
C LEU A 289 -4.81 36.89 20.91
N LYS A 290 -5.21 36.39 22.07
CA LYS A 290 -4.43 35.49 22.92
C LYS A 290 -5.10 34.12 22.92
N LYS A 291 -4.37 33.08 22.53
CA LYS A 291 -4.86 31.69 22.57
C LYS A 291 -3.92 30.83 23.40
N ASP A 292 -4.51 30.01 24.26
CA ASP A 292 -3.79 29.02 25.06
C ASP A 292 -4.06 27.61 24.51
N GLN A 293 -2.99 26.83 24.39
CA GLN A 293 -3.01 25.43 24.00
C GLN A 293 -3.30 24.49 25.17
N GLY A 294 -3.07 24.92 26.41
CA GLY A 294 -3.50 24.24 27.64
C GLY A 294 -2.50 23.22 28.21
N ASN A 295 -1.59 22.67 27.42
CA ASN A 295 -0.61 21.69 27.91
C ASN A 295 0.66 22.32 28.51
N GLY A 296 0.87 23.62 28.32
CA GLY A 296 2.06 24.34 28.81
C GLY A 296 3.37 23.98 28.10
N TRP A 297 3.32 23.24 26.99
CA TRP A 297 4.49 22.94 26.17
C TRP A 297 4.77 24.07 25.17
N ALA A 298 6.03 24.18 24.74
CA ALA A 298 6.42 25.15 23.72
C ALA A 298 5.72 24.88 22.39
N ILE A 299 5.24 25.96 21.75
CA ILE A 299 4.65 25.87 20.41
C ILE A 299 5.78 25.68 19.42
N GLN A 300 5.76 24.59 18.67
CA GLN A 300 6.82 24.23 17.73
C GLN A 300 6.60 24.83 16.35
N LYS A 301 5.35 24.93 15.92
CA LYS A 301 4.99 25.45 14.60
C LYS A 301 3.67 26.20 14.63
N LEU A 302 3.63 27.31 13.91
CA LEU A 302 2.43 28.09 13.60
C LEU A 302 2.33 28.20 12.08
N ILE A 303 1.13 27.99 11.54
CA ILE A 303 0.88 28.09 10.10
C ILE A 303 -0.48 28.77 9.92
N PHE A 304 -0.53 29.81 9.08
CA PHE A 304 -1.79 30.37 8.61
C PHE A 304 -2.34 29.47 7.48
N LEU A 305 -3.52 28.91 7.70
CA LEU A 305 -4.25 28.09 6.74
C LEU A 305 -5.12 29.03 5.90
N GLU A 306 -4.54 29.59 4.86
CA GLU A 306 -5.26 30.41 3.88
C GLU A 306 -5.21 29.72 2.52
N SER A 307 -6.38 29.45 1.93
CA SER A 307 -6.41 28.90 0.60
C SER A 307 -6.04 29.98 -0.43
N SER A 308 -5.17 29.62 -1.37
CA SER A 308 -4.87 30.45 -2.55
C SER A 308 -5.98 30.45 -3.58
N THR A 309 -6.92 29.50 -3.50
CA THR A 309 -8.02 29.32 -4.43
C THR A 309 -9.34 29.58 -3.72
N GLU A 310 -10.13 30.53 -4.22
CA GLU A 310 -11.48 30.85 -3.72
C GLU A 310 -12.46 29.66 -3.73
N SER A 311 -12.09 28.53 -4.36
CA SER A 311 -12.91 27.32 -4.47
C SER A 311 -12.89 26.41 -3.23
N VAL A 312 -12.00 26.65 -2.25
CA VAL A 312 -11.96 25.84 -1.01
C VAL A 312 -12.93 26.42 0.01
N ARG A 313 -13.82 25.58 0.54
CA ARG A 313 -15.06 25.93 1.27
C ARG A 313 -14.88 26.66 2.62
N THR A 314 -13.67 27.00 3.03
CA THR A 314 -13.40 27.71 4.28
C THR A 314 -13.20 29.20 4.00
N THR A 315 -14.29 29.96 4.09
CA THR A 315 -14.33 31.43 3.92
C THR A 315 -13.63 32.20 5.05
N GLU A 316 -13.09 31.49 6.04
CA GLU A 316 -12.53 32.06 7.26
C GLU A 316 -11.12 31.52 7.44
N GLY A 317 -10.11 32.40 7.36
CA GLY A 317 -8.71 32.04 7.55
C GLY A 317 -8.51 31.38 8.91
N LYS A 318 -8.05 30.14 8.91
CA LYS A 318 -7.78 29.36 10.13
C LYS A 318 -6.29 29.44 10.47
N VAL A 319 -5.97 29.24 11.73
CA VAL A 319 -4.59 29.16 12.21
C VAL A 319 -4.37 27.77 12.79
N LEU A 320 -3.28 27.13 12.36
CA LEU A 320 -2.79 25.88 12.91
C LEU A 320 -1.72 26.21 13.95
N SER A 321 -1.91 25.73 15.17
CA SER A 321 -0.91 25.78 16.23
C SER A 321 -0.54 24.39 16.71
N ALA A 322 0.74 24.05 16.59
CA ALA A 322 1.28 22.75 16.92
C ALA A 322 2.14 22.82 18.19
N ASP A 323 1.74 22.05 19.19
CA ASP A 323 2.53 21.76 20.37
C ASP A 323 3.24 20.41 20.19
N LYS A 324 3.98 20.00 21.23
CA LYS A 324 4.64 18.70 21.29
C LYS A 324 3.69 17.50 21.13
N THR A 325 2.41 17.60 21.52
CA THR A 325 1.48 16.45 21.52
C THR A 325 0.21 16.65 20.71
N ILE A 326 -0.26 17.90 20.59
CA ILE A 326 -1.56 18.25 19.99
C ILE A 326 -1.35 19.32 18.93
N ILE A 327 -2.03 19.15 17.80
CA ILE A 327 -2.21 20.17 16.79
C ILE A 327 -3.64 20.71 16.92
N LYS A 328 -3.80 22.01 17.12
CA LYS A 328 -5.12 22.66 17.14
C LYS A 328 -5.30 23.56 15.93
N LEU A 329 -6.50 23.51 15.37
CA LEU A 329 -6.95 24.42 14.34
C LEU A 329 -8.03 25.31 14.97
N TRP A 330 -7.90 26.61 14.79
CA TRP A 330 -8.82 27.59 15.36
C TRP A 330 -8.99 28.78 14.42
N ASP A 331 -10.10 29.50 14.59
CA ASP A 331 -10.44 30.61 13.70
C ASP A 331 -9.70 31.88 14.06
N ARG A 332 -9.13 32.57 13.06
CA ARG A 332 -8.30 33.76 13.26
C ARG A 332 -9.04 34.91 13.95
N LYS A 333 -10.34 35.07 13.72
CA LYS A 333 -11.15 36.18 14.24
C LYS A 333 -11.57 35.97 15.69
N ASP A 334 -12.14 34.80 15.98
CA ASP A 334 -12.78 34.54 17.27
C ASP A 334 -11.87 33.77 18.24
N GLY A 335 -10.84 33.08 17.73
CA GLY A 335 -9.98 32.20 18.53
C GLY A 335 -10.69 30.95 19.04
N ALA A 336 -11.91 30.69 18.55
CA ALA A 336 -12.67 29.49 18.86
C ALA A 336 -11.92 28.25 18.33
N PRO A 337 -11.72 27.22 19.18
CA PRO A 337 -11.12 25.98 18.70
C PRO A 337 -12.08 25.29 17.74
N TRP A 338 -11.62 25.03 16.51
CA TRP A 338 -12.43 24.40 15.48
C TRP A 338 -12.29 22.88 15.52
N THR A 339 -11.05 22.39 15.50
CA THR A 339 -10.74 20.97 15.64
C THR A 339 -9.33 20.79 16.18
N HIS A 340 -9.00 19.57 16.60
CA HIS A 340 -7.66 19.21 17.03
C HIS A 340 -7.30 17.81 16.54
N ALA A 341 -6.04 17.62 16.19
CA ALA A 341 -5.45 16.33 15.88
C ALA A 341 -4.48 15.98 17.02
N SER A 342 -4.70 14.85 17.67
CA SER A 342 -3.80 14.33 18.71
C SER A 342 -2.96 13.20 18.14
N SER A 343 -1.68 13.20 18.49
CA SER A 343 -0.77 12.09 18.23
C SER A 343 -0.49 11.35 19.53
N SER A 344 -0.34 10.03 19.46
CA SER A 344 0.12 9.21 20.59
C SER A 344 1.60 9.44 20.91
N VAL A 345 2.36 9.87 19.90
CA VAL A 345 3.79 10.15 19.96
C VAL A 345 4.05 11.64 19.84
N ASP A 346 5.12 12.10 20.47
CA ASP A 346 5.59 13.47 20.41
C ASP A 346 5.87 13.92 18.97
N ILE A 347 5.40 15.13 18.63
CA ILE A 347 5.58 15.83 17.36
C ILE A 347 6.80 16.74 17.50
N ASN A 348 7.58 16.84 16.43
CA ASN A 348 8.76 17.70 16.30
C ASN A 348 8.56 18.82 15.28
N ASP A 349 7.85 18.54 14.18
CA ASP A 349 7.54 19.51 13.13
C ASP A 349 6.23 19.17 12.42
N VAL A 350 5.61 20.17 11.82
CA VAL A 350 4.36 20.05 11.08
C VAL A 350 4.47 20.80 9.76
N ALA A 351 3.99 20.20 8.67
CA ALA A 351 3.71 20.93 7.45
C ALA A 351 2.30 20.65 6.96
N TRP A 352 1.68 21.72 6.49
CA TRP A 352 0.39 21.69 5.84
C TRP A 352 0.58 21.64 4.32
N TYR A 353 -0.16 20.77 3.63
CA TYR A 353 -0.15 20.73 2.18
C TYR A 353 -1.05 21.85 1.62
N PRO A 354 -0.51 22.76 0.79
CA PRO A 354 -1.24 23.93 0.31
C PRO A 354 -2.59 23.56 -0.33
N ASP A 355 -3.63 24.34 0.01
CA ASP A 355 -4.98 24.20 -0.55
C ASP A 355 -5.67 22.84 -0.32
N SER A 356 -5.19 22.04 0.64
CA SER A 356 -5.80 20.74 0.98
C SER A 356 -6.10 20.59 2.47
N GLY A 357 -6.91 19.58 2.81
CA GLY A 357 -7.16 19.17 4.19
C GLY A 357 -6.03 18.35 4.83
N MET A 358 -4.88 18.19 4.18
CA MET A 358 -3.84 17.25 4.59
C MET A 358 -2.72 17.92 5.41
N ILE A 359 -2.39 17.31 6.55
CA ILE A 359 -1.35 17.76 7.48
C ILE A 359 -0.37 16.60 7.70
N LEU A 360 0.90 16.86 7.46
CA LEU A 360 2.00 15.92 7.62
C LEU A 360 2.80 16.31 8.87
N THR A 361 3.19 15.32 9.67
CA THR A 361 3.94 15.56 10.91
C THR A 361 5.20 14.73 11.00
N ALA A 362 6.26 15.35 11.52
CA ALA A 362 7.46 14.67 11.95
C ALA A 362 7.27 14.39 13.43
N ASN A 363 7.41 13.13 13.81
CA ASN A 363 7.21 12.65 15.16
C ASN A 363 8.42 11.82 15.62
N GLU A 364 8.43 11.50 16.92
CA GLU A 364 9.43 10.65 17.56
C GLU A 364 9.19 9.14 17.32
N GLY A 365 8.20 8.80 16.48
CA GLY A 365 7.87 7.42 16.13
C GLY A 365 8.55 7.03 14.82
N PRO A 366 8.66 5.72 14.54
CA PRO A 366 9.22 5.26 13.28
C PRO A 366 8.31 5.62 12.10
N ARG A 367 6.97 5.56 12.25
CA ARG A 367 6.05 6.01 11.18
C ARG A 367 5.62 7.46 11.40
N GLN A 368 5.78 8.26 10.36
CA GLN A 368 5.32 9.65 10.36
C GLN A 368 3.80 9.71 10.23
N ASN A 369 3.16 10.63 10.97
CA ASN A 369 1.70 10.75 10.91
C ASN A 369 1.24 11.62 9.75
N ILE A 370 0.16 11.19 9.11
CA ILE A 370 -0.59 11.96 8.12
C ILE A 370 -2.02 12.11 8.65
N PHE A 371 -2.40 13.35 8.94
CA PHE A 371 -3.75 13.72 9.31
C PHE A 371 -4.49 14.31 8.11
N PHE A 372 -5.76 13.97 7.97
CA PHE A 372 -6.63 14.52 6.95
C PHE A 372 -7.93 15.03 7.55
N VAL A 373 -8.26 16.27 7.20
CA VAL A 373 -9.47 16.99 7.65
C VAL A 373 -10.28 17.36 6.40
N PRO A 374 -11.30 16.57 6.03
CA PRO A 374 -12.05 16.76 4.78
C PRO A 374 -12.81 18.09 4.72
N THR A 375 -13.23 18.59 5.89
CA THR A 375 -13.94 19.87 6.01
C THR A 375 -13.02 21.09 5.84
N LEU A 376 -11.70 20.92 5.99
CA LEU A 376 -10.73 21.99 5.79
C LEU A 376 -10.50 22.25 4.30
N GLY A 377 -10.43 21.17 3.53
CA GLY A 377 -10.28 21.19 2.08
C GLY A 377 -10.24 19.76 1.51
N PRO A 378 -10.37 19.62 0.18
CA PRO A 378 -10.32 18.33 -0.50
C PRO A 378 -8.94 17.66 -0.37
N ALA A 379 -8.86 16.39 -0.69
CA ALA A 379 -7.58 15.70 -0.83
C ALA A 379 -6.75 16.29 -1.99
N PRO A 380 -5.41 16.28 -1.89
CA PRO A 380 -4.56 16.82 -2.94
C PRO A 380 -4.65 15.98 -4.22
N ARG A 381 -4.26 16.56 -5.36
CA ARG A 381 -4.43 15.96 -6.70
C ARG A 381 -3.83 14.57 -6.88
N TRP A 382 -2.75 14.26 -6.15
CA TRP A 382 -2.07 12.97 -6.19
C TRP A 382 -2.76 11.90 -5.33
N CYS A 383 -3.69 12.29 -4.46
CA CYS A 383 -4.41 11.43 -3.52
C CYS A 383 -5.93 11.62 -3.57
N THR A 384 -6.51 11.78 -4.77
CA THR A 384 -7.96 11.94 -4.91
C THR A 384 -8.76 10.73 -4.41
N PHE A 385 -8.16 9.53 -4.38
CA PHE A 385 -8.79 8.33 -3.84
C PHE A 385 -9.07 8.41 -2.34
N LEU A 386 -8.34 9.28 -1.62
CA LEU A 386 -8.47 9.46 -0.19
C LEU A 386 -9.85 10.03 0.16
N ASP A 387 -10.36 10.99 -0.61
CA ASP A 387 -11.72 11.53 -0.42
C ASP A 387 -12.77 10.43 -0.56
N SER A 388 -12.68 9.58 -1.60
CA SER A 388 -13.57 8.42 -1.77
C SER A 388 -13.47 7.45 -0.58
N LEU A 389 -12.26 7.18 -0.10
CA LEU A 389 -12.05 6.26 1.02
C LEU A 389 -12.58 6.82 2.35
N VAL A 390 -12.49 8.13 2.53
CA VAL A 390 -13.08 8.83 3.67
C VAL A 390 -14.59 8.82 3.59
N GLU A 391 -15.17 9.08 2.43
CA GLU A 391 -16.61 8.99 2.21
C GLU A 391 -17.11 7.56 2.49
N ASP A 392 -16.45 6.53 1.96
CA ASP A 392 -16.78 5.13 2.21
C ASP A 392 -16.70 4.79 3.72
N TYR A 393 -15.66 5.30 4.40
CA TYR A 393 -15.46 5.11 5.84
C TYR A 393 -16.50 5.90 6.67
N ALA A 394 -16.88 7.11 6.23
CA ALA A 394 -17.88 7.96 6.87
C ALA A 394 -19.29 7.37 6.73
N ASP A 395 -19.60 6.77 5.57
CA ASP A 395 -20.85 6.07 5.30
C ASP A 395 -20.93 4.69 6.00
N GLY A 396 -19.89 4.32 6.76
CA GLY A 396 -19.82 3.04 7.48
C GLY A 396 -19.74 1.82 6.55
N SER A 397 -19.36 2.05 5.29
CA SER A 397 -19.50 1.12 4.18
C SER A 397 -18.17 0.52 3.70
N GLY A 398 -17.24 0.28 4.63
CA GLY A 398 -16.06 -0.58 4.39
C GLY A 398 -16.37 -2.00 3.87
N ALA A 399 -17.66 -2.33 3.71
CA ALA A 399 -18.14 -3.33 2.78
C ALA A 399 -19.31 -2.76 1.95
N VAL A 400 -19.10 -2.54 0.65
CA VAL A 400 -20.18 -2.46 -0.35
C VAL A 400 -20.00 -3.69 -1.24
N THR A 401 -20.95 -4.62 -1.28
CA THR A 401 -22.30 -4.40 -1.82
C THR A 401 -23.46 -4.87 -0.94
N GLY A 402 -24.31 -3.91 -0.55
CA GLY A 402 -25.76 -4.10 -0.50
C GLY A 402 -26.44 -3.86 0.86
N GLY A 403 -27.20 -2.76 0.97
CA GLY A 403 -28.37 -2.68 1.85
C GLY A 403 -28.35 -1.58 2.91
N SER A 404 -29.12 -0.53 2.62
CA SER A 404 -29.54 0.55 3.53
C SER A 404 -30.04 0.03 4.89
N SER A 405 -29.27 0.22 5.97
CA SER A 405 -29.81 0.52 7.29
C SER A 405 -28.72 1.06 8.22
N ASN A 406 -29.06 2.11 8.96
CA ASN A 406 -28.20 2.94 9.80
C ASN A 406 -27.81 2.25 11.12
N GLN A 407 -27.19 1.06 11.02
CA GLN A 407 -26.63 0.29 12.14
C GLN A 407 -25.32 -0.38 11.68
N PRO A 408 -24.28 -0.46 12.54
CA PRO A 408 -23.01 -1.11 12.19
C PRO A 408 -23.20 -2.63 12.10
N ALA A 409 -23.75 -3.11 10.98
CA ALA A 409 -24.08 -4.51 10.77
C ALA A 409 -22.88 -5.35 10.29
N GLY A 410 -21.83 -4.73 9.74
CA GLY A 410 -20.65 -5.45 9.21
C GLY A 410 -19.89 -6.22 10.29
N GLN A 411 -19.57 -5.59 11.41
CA GLN A 411 -18.82 -6.25 12.50
C GLN A 411 -19.64 -7.27 13.30
N VAL A 412 -20.98 -7.25 13.16
CA VAL A 412 -21.85 -8.09 14.01
C VAL A 412 -22.02 -9.50 13.44
N TYR A 413 -21.74 -9.74 12.17
CA TYR A 413 -22.01 -11.03 11.52
C TYR A 413 -20.80 -11.74 10.90
N ASP A 414 -19.64 -11.10 10.75
CA ASP A 414 -18.44 -11.76 10.16
C ASP A 414 -17.97 -13.00 10.95
N ASN A 415 -18.24 -13.03 12.25
CA ASN A 415 -17.91 -14.16 13.13
C ASN A 415 -19.10 -15.09 13.41
N TYR A 416 -20.19 -15.00 12.67
CA TYR A 416 -21.40 -15.80 12.87
C TYR A 416 -21.77 -16.60 11.63
N LYS A 417 -22.01 -17.90 11.83
CA LYS A 417 -22.54 -18.79 10.81
C LYS A 417 -24.05 -18.91 10.95
N PHE A 418 -24.76 -18.74 9.83
CA PHE A 418 -26.18 -19.05 9.77
C PHE A 418 -26.37 -20.57 9.76
N VAL A 419 -27.20 -21.06 10.70
CA VAL A 419 -27.51 -22.47 10.88
C VAL A 419 -29.01 -22.66 10.87
N THR A 420 -29.50 -23.57 10.04
CA THR A 420 -30.93 -23.91 10.01
C THR A 420 -31.34 -24.70 11.25
N LEU A 421 -32.64 -24.75 11.55
CA LEU A 421 -33.14 -25.50 12.71
C LEU A 421 -32.81 -27.00 12.61
N GLU A 422 -32.76 -27.55 11.40
CA GLU A 422 -32.35 -28.94 11.16
C GLU A 422 -30.87 -29.15 11.48
N GLU A 423 -30.00 -28.28 10.99
CA GLU A 423 -28.56 -28.33 11.28
C GLU A 423 -28.28 -28.13 12.77
N LEU A 424 -29.02 -27.24 13.45
CA LEU A 424 -28.90 -27.03 14.90
C LEU A 424 -29.25 -28.30 15.70
N ARG A 425 -30.20 -29.11 15.21
CA ARG A 425 -30.53 -30.42 15.78
C ARG A 425 -29.43 -31.44 15.53
N THR A 426 -28.84 -31.46 14.32
CA THR A 426 -27.70 -32.36 14.02
C THR A 426 -26.49 -32.06 14.89
N LEU A 427 -26.26 -30.78 15.20
CA LEU A 427 -25.18 -30.30 16.05
C LEU A 427 -25.50 -30.40 17.55
N GLN A 428 -26.64 -30.99 17.92
CA GLN A 428 -27.13 -31.12 19.29
C GLN A 428 -27.27 -29.79 20.06
N MET A 429 -27.35 -28.65 19.38
CA MET A 429 -27.45 -27.30 19.97
C MET A 429 -28.90 -26.78 20.11
N ALA A 430 -29.90 -27.62 19.79
CA ALA A 430 -31.32 -27.24 19.86
C ALA A 430 -31.79 -26.86 21.28
N HIS A 431 -31.11 -27.33 22.33
CA HIS A 431 -31.43 -27.02 23.73
C HIS A 431 -31.08 -25.58 24.15
N LEU A 432 -30.25 -24.89 23.35
CA LEU A 432 -29.81 -23.51 23.58
C LEU A 432 -30.80 -22.48 23.02
N VAL A 433 -31.80 -22.93 22.25
CA VAL A 433 -32.84 -22.06 21.70
C VAL A 433 -33.66 -21.45 22.83
N GLY A 434 -33.61 -20.13 22.97
CA GLY A 434 -34.41 -19.36 23.93
C GLY A 434 -33.88 -19.34 25.37
N LYS A 435 -32.83 -20.09 25.70
CA LYS A 435 -32.24 -20.11 27.06
C LYS A 435 -30.98 -19.24 27.20
N THR A 436 -30.25 -19.04 26.12
CA THR A 436 -28.97 -18.31 26.13
C THR A 436 -28.89 -17.33 24.95
N SER A 437 -28.24 -16.19 25.19
CA SER A 437 -27.97 -15.14 24.17
C SER A 437 -26.95 -15.56 23.08
N LEU A 438 -26.54 -16.84 23.09
CA LEU A 438 -25.53 -17.39 22.18
C LEU A 438 -26.07 -17.71 20.78
N LEU A 439 -27.38 -17.95 20.66
CA LEU A 439 -28.07 -18.18 19.39
C LEU A 439 -28.96 -16.98 19.09
N ARG A 440 -28.69 -16.27 17.99
CA ARG A 440 -29.51 -15.12 17.57
C ARG A 440 -30.52 -15.58 16.52
N PRO A 441 -31.84 -15.45 16.75
CA PRO A 441 -32.84 -15.83 15.76
C PRO A 441 -32.79 -14.90 14.55
N TYR A 442 -32.81 -15.45 13.35
CA TYR A 442 -32.87 -14.67 12.12
C TYR A 442 -33.65 -15.42 11.03
N MET A 443 -34.72 -14.79 10.53
CA MET A 443 -35.64 -15.35 9.53
C MET A 443 -36.16 -16.74 9.92
N HIS A 444 -35.51 -17.81 9.44
CA HIS A 444 -35.90 -19.21 9.63
C HIS A 444 -34.78 -20.07 10.26
N GLY A 445 -33.76 -19.45 10.83
CA GLY A 445 -32.63 -20.12 11.45
C GLY A 445 -32.02 -19.31 12.60
N TYR A 446 -30.81 -19.68 12.98
CA TYR A 446 -30.07 -19.04 14.06
C TYR A 446 -28.66 -18.69 13.59
N PHE A 447 -28.20 -17.50 13.96
CA PHE A 447 -26.78 -17.17 13.87
C PHE A 447 -26.06 -17.71 15.10
N VAL A 448 -25.01 -18.48 14.84
CA VAL A 448 -24.15 -19.13 15.83
C VAL A 448 -22.73 -18.61 15.65
N ALA A 449 -22.02 -18.28 16.74
CA ALA A 449 -20.63 -17.87 16.64
C ALA A 449 -19.78 -18.98 15.97
N GLN A 450 -18.90 -18.59 15.05
CA GLN A 450 -18.11 -19.51 14.20
C GLN A 450 -17.31 -20.52 15.04
N ARG A 451 -16.68 -20.07 16.14
CA ARG A 451 -15.94 -20.95 17.07
C ARG A 451 -16.81 -22.03 17.69
N LEU A 452 -18.00 -21.65 18.16
CA LEU A 452 -18.97 -22.58 18.77
C LEU A 452 -19.49 -23.58 17.73
N TYR A 453 -19.72 -23.12 16.51
CA TYR A 453 -20.14 -23.98 15.40
C TYR A 453 -19.07 -25.02 15.06
N ASP A 454 -17.81 -24.61 14.97
CA ASP A 454 -16.69 -25.51 14.64
C ASP A 454 -16.41 -26.53 15.75
N GLU A 455 -16.50 -26.11 17.02
CA GLU A 455 -16.42 -27.01 18.17
C GLU A 455 -17.54 -28.06 18.16
N ALA A 456 -18.80 -27.63 17.98
CA ALA A 456 -19.94 -28.54 17.92
C ALA A 456 -19.86 -29.49 16.72
N ARG A 457 -19.36 -29.01 15.57
CA ARG A 457 -19.15 -29.84 14.38
C ARG A 457 -18.07 -30.90 14.59
N LEU A 458 -17.01 -30.56 15.32
CA LEU A 458 -15.91 -31.49 15.64
C LEU A 458 -16.40 -32.58 16.61
N ILE A 459 -17.21 -32.21 17.60
CA ILE A 459 -17.80 -33.15 18.57
C ILE A 459 -18.81 -34.09 17.88
N THR A 460 -19.67 -33.56 17.02
CA THR A 460 -20.75 -34.36 16.39
C THR A 460 -20.27 -35.30 15.29
N GLN A 461 -19.16 -34.98 14.61
CA GLN A 461 -18.62 -35.81 13.53
C GLN A 461 -17.09 -36.03 13.68
N PRO A 462 -16.65 -36.93 14.58
CA PRO A 462 -15.24 -37.19 14.84
C PRO A 462 -14.46 -37.75 13.64
N THR A 463 -15.15 -38.33 12.65
CA THR A 463 -14.56 -39.00 11.47
C THR A 463 -14.37 -38.07 10.26
N LEU A 464 -14.83 -36.81 10.33
CA LEU A 464 -14.76 -35.86 9.21
C LEU A 464 -13.35 -35.69 8.64
N TRP A 465 -12.33 -35.72 9.51
CA TRP A 465 -10.93 -35.60 9.11
C TRP A 465 -10.48 -36.76 8.21
N GLU A 466 -10.90 -37.98 8.54
CA GLU A 466 -10.56 -39.18 7.77
C GLU A 466 -11.30 -39.22 6.44
N GLU A 467 -12.56 -38.77 6.42
CA GLU A 467 -13.35 -38.64 5.19
C GLU A 467 -12.81 -37.55 4.25
N GLN A 468 -12.38 -36.41 4.78
CA GLN A 468 -11.75 -35.35 3.98
C GLN A 468 -10.42 -35.83 3.40
N ARG A 469 -9.61 -36.53 4.20
CA ARG A 469 -8.33 -37.10 3.76
C ARG A 469 -8.53 -38.14 2.65
N THR A 470 -9.49 -39.05 2.81
CA THR A 470 -9.81 -40.06 1.78
C THR A 470 -10.37 -39.44 0.50
N LYS A 471 -11.19 -38.39 0.59
CA LYS A 471 -11.67 -37.61 -0.58
C LYS A 471 -10.53 -36.90 -1.31
N MET A 472 -9.60 -36.27 -0.58
CA MET A 472 -8.42 -35.64 -1.17
C MET A 472 -7.51 -36.65 -1.86
N ILE A 473 -7.29 -37.83 -1.25
CA ILE A 473 -6.52 -38.92 -1.86
C ILE A 473 -7.21 -39.44 -3.13
N ARG A 474 -8.53 -39.65 -3.10
CA ARG A 474 -9.30 -40.07 -4.29
C ARG A 474 -9.23 -39.04 -5.41
N ALA A 475 -9.39 -37.75 -5.11
CA ALA A 475 -9.29 -36.67 -6.09
C ALA A 475 -7.90 -36.60 -6.73
N LYS A 476 -6.83 -36.82 -5.93
CA LYS A 476 -5.46 -36.91 -6.43
C LYS A 476 -5.28 -38.10 -7.38
N ILE A 477 -5.81 -39.26 -7.02
CA ILE A 477 -5.76 -40.48 -7.85
C ILE A 477 -6.53 -40.30 -9.16
N GLU A 478 -7.69 -39.65 -9.14
CA GLU A 478 -8.51 -39.39 -10.34
C GLU A 478 -7.77 -38.46 -11.32
N LYS A 479 -7.17 -37.38 -10.80
CA LYS A 479 -6.35 -36.45 -11.59
C LYS A 479 -5.14 -37.13 -12.24
N ASP A 480 -4.50 -38.05 -11.52
CA ASP A 480 -3.39 -38.84 -12.06
C ASP A 480 -3.87 -39.85 -13.13
N ARG A 481 -5.08 -40.41 -12.99
CA ARG A 481 -5.69 -41.31 -14.01
C ARG A 481 -6.04 -40.56 -15.29
N GLU A 482 -6.60 -39.36 -15.20
CA GLU A 482 -6.96 -38.53 -16.35
C GLU A 482 -5.73 -38.14 -17.20
N SER A 483 -4.61 -37.81 -16.56
CA SER A 483 -3.36 -37.48 -17.27
C SER A 483 -2.76 -38.69 -18.00
N ARG A 484 -2.86 -39.90 -17.43
CA ARG A 484 -2.29 -41.12 -17.99
C ARG A 484 -3.03 -41.64 -19.23
N ILE A 485 -4.35 -41.46 -19.29
CA ILE A 485 -5.19 -42.03 -20.36
C ILE A 485 -5.18 -41.14 -21.63
N ARG A 486 -4.96 -39.82 -21.52
CA ARG A 486 -4.87 -38.92 -22.69
C ARG A 486 -3.53 -38.96 -23.41
N GLY A 487 -2.41 -39.15 -22.72
CA GLY A 487 -1.07 -39.17 -23.34
C GLY A 487 -0.87 -40.36 -24.31
N HIS A 488 -1.38 -41.53 -23.94
CA HIS A 488 -1.16 -42.77 -24.70
C HIS A 488 -1.94 -42.83 -26.03
N LYS A 489 -3.18 -42.31 -26.07
CA LYS A 489 -4.00 -42.27 -27.29
C LYS A 489 -3.47 -41.29 -28.34
N LYS A 490 -2.90 -40.16 -27.91
CA LYS A 490 -2.35 -39.14 -28.83
C LYS A 490 -1.05 -39.64 -29.49
N ALA A 491 -0.22 -40.35 -28.75
CA ALA A 491 1.04 -40.94 -29.26
C ALA A 491 0.80 -42.04 -30.31
N LEU A 492 -0.15 -42.96 -30.08
CA LEU A 492 -0.50 -44.02 -31.04
C LEU A 492 -1.16 -43.50 -32.33
N ALA A 493 -1.88 -42.38 -32.25
CA ALA A 493 -2.52 -41.76 -33.41
C ALA A 493 -1.54 -40.97 -34.31
N ALA A 494 -0.37 -40.58 -33.78
CA ALA A 494 0.64 -39.79 -34.48
C ALA A 494 1.67 -40.63 -35.26
N VAL A 495 1.55 -41.96 -35.26
CA VAL A 495 2.47 -42.89 -35.93
C VAL A 495 2.09 -43.02 -37.41
N LYS A 496 2.92 -42.49 -38.31
CA LYS A 496 2.74 -42.55 -39.77
C LYS A 496 3.46 -43.77 -40.39
N VAL A 497 4.60 -44.15 -39.84
CA VAL A 497 5.48 -45.22 -40.34
C VAL A 497 5.71 -46.28 -39.23
N ASN A 498 5.88 -47.55 -39.58
CA ASN A 498 6.15 -48.66 -38.63
C ASN A 498 5.07 -48.88 -37.54
N LYS A 499 3.78 -48.79 -37.90
CA LYS A 499 2.63 -48.96 -36.99
C LYS A 499 2.67 -50.25 -36.14
N ARG A 500 3.13 -51.36 -36.72
CA ARG A 500 3.29 -52.65 -36.02
C ARG A 500 4.35 -52.61 -34.91
N LEU A 501 5.37 -51.76 -35.04
CA LEU A 501 6.43 -51.60 -34.04
C LEU A 501 5.94 -50.73 -32.87
N ALA A 502 5.18 -49.68 -33.18
CA ALA A 502 4.53 -48.84 -32.16
C ALA A 502 3.48 -49.60 -31.33
N GLU A 503 2.69 -50.48 -31.97
CA GLU A 503 1.73 -51.33 -31.26
C GLU A 503 2.43 -52.34 -30.33
N LYS A 504 3.53 -52.97 -30.79
CA LYS A 504 4.33 -53.88 -29.94
C LYS A 504 5.03 -53.15 -28.79
N ALA A 505 5.47 -51.90 -29.00
CA ALA A 505 6.09 -51.08 -27.97
C ALA A 505 5.09 -50.59 -26.90
N ALA A 506 3.80 -50.46 -27.26
CA ALA A 506 2.72 -50.13 -26.33
C ALA A 506 2.29 -51.32 -25.46
N THR A 507 2.41 -52.56 -25.98
CA THR A 507 2.02 -53.78 -25.27
C THR A 507 3.11 -54.33 -24.34
N ASN A 508 4.39 -54.14 -24.68
CA ASN A 508 5.51 -54.57 -23.84
C ASN A 508 5.99 -53.44 -22.92
N ASP A 509 6.50 -53.81 -21.75
CA ASP A 509 7.26 -53.05 -20.74
C ASP A 509 7.07 -51.53 -20.60
N LYS A 510 7.01 -51.06 -19.34
CA LYS A 510 6.94 -49.62 -18.98
C LYS A 510 8.05 -48.76 -19.61
N LYS A 511 9.19 -49.36 -19.99
CA LYS A 511 10.30 -48.67 -20.67
C LYS A 511 10.01 -48.41 -22.16
N SER A 512 9.42 -49.35 -22.88
CA SER A 512 9.06 -49.20 -24.30
C SER A 512 7.89 -48.25 -24.51
N ALA A 513 6.92 -48.23 -23.59
CA ALA A 513 5.83 -47.24 -23.62
C ALA A 513 6.32 -45.80 -23.44
N LYS A 514 7.44 -45.59 -22.73
CA LYS A 514 8.05 -44.26 -22.55
C LYS A 514 8.71 -43.72 -23.83
N LEU A 515 9.16 -44.61 -24.73
CA LEU A 515 9.74 -44.22 -26.02
C LEU A 515 8.70 -43.61 -26.98
N LEU A 516 7.44 -44.03 -26.88
CA LEU A 516 6.33 -43.48 -27.67
C LEU A 516 5.95 -42.05 -27.28
N GLY A 517 6.35 -41.60 -26.08
CA GLY A 517 6.09 -40.25 -25.57
C GLY A 517 7.34 -39.36 -25.48
N ASP A 518 8.50 -39.81 -25.97
CA ASP A 518 9.76 -39.05 -25.97
C ASP A 518 9.93 -38.35 -27.33
N ASP A 519 9.93 -37.01 -27.34
CA ASP A 519 10.02 -36.18 -28.55
C ASP A 519 11.26 -36.48 -29.41
N ARG A 520 12.33 -37.02 -28.81
CA ARG A 520 13.57 -37.36 -29.54
C ARG A 520 13.40 -38.52 -30.51
N PHE A 521 12.41 -39.40 -30.30
CA PHE A 521 12.15 -40.57 -31.14
C PHE A 521 10.92 -40.39 -32.06
N SER A 522 10.33 -39.18 -32.06
CA SER A 522 9.20 -38.83 -32.93
C SER A 522 9.50 -39.08 -34.43
N LYS A 523 10.72 -38.74 -34.87
CA LYS A 523 11.19 -38.92 -36.25
C LYS A 523 11.17 -40.38 -36.72
N LEU A 524 11.46 -41.34 -35.83
CA LEU A 524 11.46 -42.77 -36.14
C LEU A 524 10.08 -43.30 -36.59
N PHE A 525 9.01 -42.62 -36.18
CA PHE A 525 7.62 -43.00 -36.44
C PHE A 525 6.91 -42.07 -37.45
N GLN A 526 7.57 -41.01 -37.91
CA GLN A 526 7.00 -40.00 -38.82
C GLN A 526 7.71 -39.96 -40.18
N ASP A 527 9.02 -40.17 -40.22
CA ASP A 527 9.84 -40.04 -41.43
C ASP A 527 9.84 -41.35 -42.26
N GLU A 528 9.60 -41.22 -43.57
CA GLU A 528 9.49 -42.37 -44.50
C GLU A 528 10.85 -43.03 -44.79
N GLU A 529 11.97 -42.33 -44.58
CA GLU A 529 13.32 -42.91 -44.68
C GLU A 529 13.60 -43.99 -43.62
N PHE A 530 12.87 -43.96 -42.49
CA PHE A 530 12.97 -44.98 -41.43
C PHE A 530 11.92 -46.10 -41.59
N ALA A 531 11.20 -46.16 -42.71
CA ALA A 531 10.29 -47.24 -43.01
C ALA A 531 11.05 -48.56 -43.16
N ILE A 532 10.67 -49.55 -42.34
CA ILE A 532 11.25 -50.88 -42.46
C ILE A 532 10.56 -51.60 -43.61
N ASP A 533 11.24 -51.69 -44.75
CA ASP A 533 10.77 -52.50 -45.88
C ASP A 533 11.04 -53.98 -45.61
N GLU A 534 9.98 -54.70 -45.24
CA GLU A 534 9.99 -56.14 -44.96
C GLU A 534 10.34 -56.99 -46.20
N ASN A 535 10.36 -56.42 -47.41
CA ASN A 535 10.69 -57.10 -48.67
C ASN A 535 12.14 -56.88 -49.13
N SER A 536 12.88 -55.99 -48.47
CA SER A 536 14.26 -55.66 -48.84
C SER A 536 15.23 -56.82 -48.56
N ARG A 537 16.26 -56.96 -49.40
CA ARG A 537 17.30 -57.99 -49.23
C ARG A 537 18.07 -57.84 -47.92
N GLU A 538 18.25 -56.59 -47.48
CA GLU A 538 18.97 -56.22 -46.25
C GLU A 538 18.18 -56.66 -45.00
N PHE A 539 16.85 -56.49 -45.00
CA PHE A 539 15.98 -56.97 -43.93
C PHE A 539 16.04 -58.49 -43.77
N PHE A 540 16.07 -59.24 -44.88
CA PHE A 540 16.18 -60.69 -44.85
C PHE A 540 17.56 -61.21 -44.43
N ALA A 541 18.62 -60.42 -44.61
CA ALA A 541 19.96 -60.78 -44.15
C ALA A 541 20.06 -60.69 -42.61
N ILE A 542 19.40 -59.70 -42.00
CA ILE A 542 19.40 -59.49 -40.54
C ILE A 542 18.36 -60.37 -39.85
N ASN A 543 17.23 -60.68 -40.50
CA ASN A 543 16.16 -61.52 -39.97
C ASN A 543 15.92 -62.79 -40.82
N PRO A 544 16.75 -63.84 -40.67
CA PRO A 544 16.66 -65.07 -41.47
C PRO A 544 15.29 -65.78 -41.38
N SER A 545 14.61 -65.69 -40.24
CA SER A 545 13.28 -66.30 -40.03
C SER A 545 12.15 -65.59 -40.77
N ALA A 546 12.28 -64.29 -41.05
CA ALA A 546 11.32 -63.53 -41.85
C ALA A 546 11.38 -63.93 -43.33
N LYS A 547 12.57 -64.26 -43.85
CA LYS A 547 12.78 -64.74 -45.22
C LYS A 547 12.04 -66.06 -45.49
N VAL A 548 12.06 -66.99 -44.53
CA VAL A 548 11.36 -68.28 -44.63
C VAL A 548 9.85 -68.06 -44.70
N LYS A 549 9.31 -67.16 -43.87
CA LYS A 549 7.88 -66.80 -43.90
C LYS A 549 7.49 -66.12 -45.21
N PHE A 550 8.31 -65.19 -45.70
CA PHE A 550 8.08 -64.49 -46.95
C PHE A 550 8.07 -65.44 -48.17
N MET A 551 9.05 -66.36 -48.25
CA MET A 551 9.11 -67.36 -49.31
C MET A 551 7.93 -68.33 -49.25
N ALA A 552 7.51 -68.75 -48.05
CA ALA A 552 6.32 -69.57 -47.89
C ALA A 552 5.04 -68.84 -48.35
N THR A 553 4.88 -67.56 -48.02
CA THR A 553 3.72 -66.76 -48.47
C THR A 553 3.76 -66.49 -49.97
N LYS A 554 4.94 -66.29 -50.56
CA LYS A 554 5.10 -66.07 -52.00
C LYS A 554 4.81 -67.33 -52.80
N ALA A 555 5.28 -68.50 -52.35
CA ALA A 555 4.97 -69.78 -52.98
C ALA A 555 3.46 -70.06 -52.98
N VAL A 556 2.75 -69.78 -51.88
CA VAL A 556 1.29 -69.93 -51.79
C VAL A 556 0.55 -68.94 -52.71
N ALA A 557 1.09 -67.74 -52.91
CA ALA A 557 0.51 -66.74 -53.81
C ALA A 557 0.70 -67.11 -55.29
N GLU A 558 1.89 -67.57 -55.68
CA GLU A 558 2.18 -68.05 -57.04
C GLU A 558 1.33 -69.29 -57.39
N GLU A 559 1.14 -70.21 -56.44
CA GLU A 559 0.26 -71.38 -56.62
C GLU A 559 -1.23 -70.98 -56.78
N ARG A 560 -1.64 -69.85 -56.21
CA ARG A 560 -2.99 -69.27 -56.39
C ARG A 560 -3.16 -68.60 -57.74
N GLU A 561 -2.15 -67.87 -58.22
CA GLU A 561 -2.19 -67.23 -59.54
C GLU A 561 -2.13 -68.26 -60.68
N GLU A 562 -1.37 -69.34 -60.52
CA GLU A 562 -1.39 -70.45 -61.50
C GLU A 562 -2.74 -71.18 -61.55
N LYS A 563 -3.42 -71.33 -60.40
CA LYS A 563 -4.78 -71.88 -60.36
C LYS A 563 -5.79 -70.95 -61.03
N GLN A 564 -5.68 -69.63 -60.84
CA GLN A 564 -6.56 -68.66 -61.49
C GLN A 564 -6.34 -68.59 -63.01
N LYS A 565 -5.09 -68.66 -63.49
CA LYS A 565 -4.79 -68.70 -64.94
C LYS A 565 -5.32 -69.97 -65.61
N LYS A 566 -5.23 -71.13 -64.94
CA LYS A 566 -5.83 -72.40 -65.43
C LYS A 566 -7.37 -72.36 -65.45
N GLU A 567 -7.99 -71.63 -64.52
CA GLU A 567 -9.44 -71.47 -64.45
C GLU A 567 -9.97 -70.48 -65.51
N GLU A 568 -9.15 -69.51 -65.93
CA GLU A 568 -9.47 -68.52 -66.97
C GLU A 568 -9.26 -69.06 -68.40
N GLU A 569 -8.29 -69.97 -68.61
CA GLU A 569 -8.06 -70.63 -69.91
C GLU A 569 -9.12 -71.71 -70.25
N ALA A 570 -9.82 -72.24 -69.23
CA ALA A 570 -10.95 -73.17 -69.39
C ALA A 570 -12.29 -72.48 -69.76
N ARG A 571 -12.33 -71.15 -69.87
CA ARG A 571 -13.53 -70.36 -70.22
C ARG A 571 -13.35 -69.58 -71.54
N LYS A 572 -13.38 -70.28 -72.67
CA LYS A 572 -13.77 -69.70 -73.98
C LYS A 572 -14.93 -70.51 -74.61
N PRO A 573 -15.95 -69.88 -75.24
CA PRO A 573 -17.30 -70.42 -75.28
C PRO A 573 -17.71 -71.05 -76.62
N ALA A 574 -18.57 -72.07 -76.60
CA ALA A 574 -19.36 -72.52 -77.74
C ALA A 574 -20.86 -72.30 -77.46
N VAL A 575 -21.51 -71.52 -78.32
CA VAL A 575 -22.85 -70.94 -78.15
C VAL A 575 -23.94 -71.84 -78.73
N GLY A 576 -24.91 -72.20 -77.88
CA GLY A 576 -26.35 -72.04 -78.16
C GLY A 576 -27.11 -73.19 -78.84
N LYS A 577 -28.16 -73.70 -78.16
CA LYS A 577 -29.57 -73.41 -78.50
C LYS A 577 -30.56 -74.17 -77.60
N GLY A 578 -31.50 -73.43 -77.01
CA GLY A 578 -32.88 -73.90 -76.79
C GLY A 578 -33.31 -74.20 -75.35
N GLY A 579 -34.22 -73.36 -74.82
CA GLY A 579 -35.32 -73.83 -73.99
C GLY A 579 -35.30 -73.50 -72.48
N LYS A 580 -36.10 -72.48 -72.12
CA LYS A 580 -36.60 -72.10 -70.77
C LYS A 580 -35.65 -71.32 -69.85
N MET A 581 -35.78 -69.99 -69.87
CA MET A 581 -35.30 -69.11 -68.79
C MET A 581 -36.15 -69.31 -67.53
N ARG A 582 -35.58 -69.98 -66.52
CA ARG A 582 -35.96 -69.81 -65.12
C ARG A 582 -35.03 -68.77 -64.51
N ALA A 583 -35.57 -67.61 -64.14
CA ALA A 583 -34.87 -66.67 -63.28
C ALA A 583 -34.94 -67.20 -61.83
N ALA A 584 -33.81 -67.70 -61.35
CA ALA A 584 -33.51 -67.79 -59.93
C ALA A 584 -32.52 -66.65 -59.63
N VAL A 585 -32.90 -65.69 -58.78
CA VAL A 585 -32.53 -65.65 -57.35
C VAL A 585 -31.37 -64.65 -57.13
N PRO A 586 -31.53 -63.67 -56.21
CA PRO A 586 -30.78 -63.82 -54.98
C PRO A 586 -31.71 -64.18 -53.84
N ILE A 587 -31.46 -65.35 -53.29
CA ILE A 587 -31.97 -65.90 -52.03
C ILE A 587 -31.39 -64.93 -51.02
N ARG A 588 -32.25 -64.09 -50.46
CA ARG A 588 -32.83 -64.29 -49.13
C ARG A 588 -31.76 -64.60 -48.10
N HIS A 589 -31.56 -63.66 -47.20
CA HIS A 589 -32.09 -63.80 -45.84
C HIS A 589 -32.53 -62.39 -45.41
N LYS A 590 -33.82 -62.09 -45.25
CA LYS A 590 -34.70 -62.52 -44.14
C LYS A 590 -33.93 -62.49 -42.82
N SER A 591 -34.03 -61.41 -42.07
CA SER A 591 -35.19 -61.01 -41.26
C SER A 591 -34.85 -61.26 -39.80
N ASP A 592 -35.51 -60.46 -38.98
CA ASP A 592 -35.85 -60.77 -37.60
C ASP A 592 -34.75 -60.57 -36.55
N GLY A 593 -34.95 -59.50 -35.78
CA GLY A 593 -34.64 -59.53 -34.36
C GLY A 593 -35.63 -60.39 -33.58
N GLY A 594 -35.31 -60.56 -32.29
CA GLY A 594 -36.09 -61.27 -31.28
C GLY A 594 -35.51 -62.65 -30.98
N GLY A 595 -35.28 -63.08 -29.74
CA GLY A 595 -35.60 -62.56 -28.42
C GLY A 595 -35.51 -63.72 -27.40
N LEU A 596 -35.67 -63.37 -26.12
CA LEU A 596 -36.09 -64.22 -24.99
C LEU A 596 -35.03 -65.19 -24.40
N ALA A 597 -34.89 -65.34 -23.07
CA ALA A 597 -35.91 -65.30 -22.00
C ALA A 597 -35.43 -64.54 -20.73
N ALA A 598 -36.25 -63.64 -20.15
CA ALA A 598 -37.06 -63.79 -18.90
C ALA A 598 -36.52 -62.80 -17.82
N SER A 599 -37.32 -62.01 -17.07
CA SER A 599 -38.71 -62.16 -16.58
C SER A 599 -39.47 -60.82 -16.36
N ALA A 600 -40.77 -60.83 -16.72
CA ALA A 600 -42.00 -60.13 -16.21
C ALA A 600 -41.99 -58.62 -15.83
N GLY A 601 -43.00 -57.79 -16.16
CA GLY A 601 -44.32 -58.00 -16.78
C GLY A 601 -45.05 -56.68 -17.14
N GLU A 602 -45.95 -56.81 -18.12
CA GLU A 602 -47.19 -56.07 -18.47
C GLU A 602 -47.26 -54.52 -18.51
N ALA A 603 -47.25 -54.00 -19.75
CA ALA A 603 -48.29 -53.24 -20.48
C ALA A 603 -49.57 -52.73 -19.76
N PRO A 604 -50.38 -51.84 -20.39
CA PRO A 604 -50.12 -50.93 -21.50
C PRO A 604 -50.57 -49.48 -21.27
N THR A 605 -50.07 -48.65 -22.19
CA THR A 605 -50.49 -47.31 -22.57
C THR A 605 -51.97 -47.17 -22.91
N GLN A 606 -52.55 -45.98 -22.66
CA GLN A 606 -53.49 -45.36 -23.60
C GLN A 606 -53.35 -43.82 -23.63
N ASN A 607 -53.17 -43.30 -24.84
CA ASN A 607 -53.36 -41.91 -25.22
C ASN A 607 -54.84 -41.51 -25.05
N MET A 608 -55.12 -40.33 -24.48
CA MET A 608 -55.86 -39.24 -25.15
C MET A 608 -56.41 -38.19 -24.17
N ARG A 609 -56.49 -36.96 -24.70
CA ARG A 609 -57.40 -35.85 -24.39
C ARG A 609 -57.07 -34.89 -23.25
N ARG A 610 -56.75 -33.67 -23.70
CA ARG A 610 -57.52 -32.41 -23.50
C ARG A 610 -58.07 -32.12 -22.09
N ARG A 611 -57.68 -30.91 -21.66
CA ARG A 611 -58.45 -29.83 -21.00
C ARG A 611 -58.21 -29.58 -19.51
N LYS A 612 -57.94 -28.29 -19.27
CA LYS A 612 -58.39 -27.40 -18.19
C LYS A 612 -57.66 -27.47 -16.84
N ALA A 613 -57.10 -26.30 -16.48
CA ALA A 613 -56.97 -25.77 -15.12
C ALA A 613 -58.32 -25.86 -14.36
N PRO A 614 -58.38 -25.80 -13.01
CA PRO A 614 -57.88 -24.67 -12.22
C PRO A 614 -57.32 -24.99 -10.80
N ARG A 615 -56.68 -23.95 -10.24
CA ARG A 615 -56.62 -23.48 -8.84
C ARG A 615 -56.61 -24.51 -7.68
N GLY A 616 -55.61 -24.31 -6.82
CA GLY A 616 -55.58 -24.60 -5.39
C GLY A 616 -54.36 -23.89 -4.82
#